data_AF-A0A7X4XK19-F1
#
_entry.id   AF-A0A7X4XK19-F1
#
_cell.length_a   1.000
_cell.length_b   1.000
_cell.length_c   1.000
_cell.angle_alpha   90.00
_cell.angle_beta   90.00
_cell.angle_gamma   90.00
#
_symmetry.space_group_name_H-M   'P 1'
#
loop_
_entity.id
_entity.type
_entity.pdbx_description
1 polymer ?
#
loop_
_entity_poly.entity_id
_entity_poly.type
_entity_poly.pdbx_seq_one_letter_code
_entity_poly.pdbx_strand_id
1 'polypeptide(L)'
;MLNHKQNLPFSVTSKLSEFLAQRINKDGLSIINFRNSKYHAEAGGFRPVEVMIEKSGESYAIIYYTEFRYFGQGIYAELGKSNDFDFRELTYYAEFIGPVPFDEEVGEMFNLFVSNTLSYAEMGCFDEIKVSYLGGHILLGNN
;
A
#
# COMPACT_ATOMS: atom_id res chain seq x y z
N MET A 1 16.67 4.75 -8.77
CA MET A 1 15.35 5.05 -8.16
C MET A 1 14.32 4.66 -9.20
N LEU A 2 13.26 3.94 -8.82
CA LEU A 2 12.20 3.59 -9.77
C LEU A 2 11.31 4.79 -10.06
N ASN A 3 10.80 4.88 -11.27
CA ASN A 3 9.98 6.01 -11.73
C ASN A 3 8.50 5.64 -11.67
N HIS A 4 7.71 6.39 -10.92
CA HIS A 4 6.27 6.23 -10.91
C HIS A 4 5.68 6.56 -12.29
N LYS A 5 4.84 5.67 -12.85
CA LYS A 5 4.27 5.80 -14.19
C LYS A 5 2.76 5.55 -14.20
N GLN A 6 2.00 6.44 -13.55
CA GLN A 6 0.55 6.53 -13.68
C GLN A 6 0.14 8.00 -13.82
N ASN A 7 -0.91 8.26 -14.61
CA ASN A 7 -1.51 9.59 -14.72
C ASN A 7 -2.48 9.79 -13.55
N LEU A 8 -2.05 10.49 -12.51
CA LEU A 8 -2.82 10.73 -11.29
C LEU A 8 -3.04 12.23 -11.07
N PRO A 9 -4.11 12.63 -10.36
CA PRO A 9 -4.34 14.03 -10.00
C PRO A 9 -3.36 14.56 -8.94
N PHE A 10 -2.43 13.74 -8.46
CA PHE A 10 -1.42 14.08 -7.46
C PHE A 10 -0.08 13.40 -7.74
N SER A 11 0.97 13.89 -7.10
CA SER A 11 2.30 13.26 -7.16
C SER A 11 2.48 12.23 -6.04
N VAL A 12 3.16 11.13 -6.35
CA VAL A 12 3.53 10.11 -5.36
C VAL A 12 4.87 10.45 -4.71
N THR A 13 4.96 10.29 -3.39
CA THR A 13 6.18 10.54 -2.60
C THR A 13 7.38 9.71 -3.09
N SER A 14 8.55 10.35 -3.21
CA SER A 14 9.79 9.68 -3.65
C SER A 14 10.26 8.60 -2.68
N LYS A 15 9.85 8.67 -1.40
CA LYS A 15 10.15 7.64 -0.39
C LYS A 15 9.67 6.26 -0.84
N LEU A 16 8.52 6.18 -1.51
CA LEU A 16 8.01 4.92 -2.04
C LEU A 16 8.92 4.41 -3.16
N SER A 17 9.28 5.27 -4.11
CA SER A 17 10.20 4.94 -5.20
C SER A 17 11.54 4.39 -4.72
N GLU A 18 12.10 4.99 -3.66
CA GLU A 18 13.34 4.56 -3.02
C GLU A 18 13.18 3.21 -2.32
N PHE A 19 12.12 3.05 -1.54
CA PHE A 19 11.80 1.82 -0.84
C PHE A 19 11.62 0.64 -1.80
N LEU A 20 10.89 0.86 -2.90
CA LEU A 20 10.64 -0.13 -3.93
C LEU A 20 11.94 -0.50 -4.66
N ALA A 21 12.76 0.47 -5.07
CA ALA A 21 14.01 0.20 -5.78
C ALA A 21 14.98 -0.74 -5.02
N GLN A 22 14.90 -0.77 -3.68
CA GLN A 22 15.71 -1.65 -2.83
C GLN A 22 15.14 -3.07 -2.69
N ARG A 23 13.85 -3.27 -2.98
CA ARG A 23 13.10 -4.49 -2.60
C ARG A 23 12.48 -5.24 -3.77
N ILE A 24 12.25 -4.57 -4.90
CA ILE A 24 11.67 -5.19 -6.10
C ILE A 24 12.67 -5.12 -7.26
N ASN A 25 13.06 -6.29 -7.78
CA ASN A 25 14.07 -6.39 -8.84
C ASN A 25 13.59 -7.15 -10.09
N LYS A 26 12.38 -7.71 -10.05
CA LYS A 26 11.77 -8.42 -11.18
C LYS A 26 10.64 -7.59 -11.77
N ASP A 27 10.53 -7.61 -13.08
CA ASP A 27 9.38 -7.04 -13.78
C ASP A 27 8.14 -7.92 -13.59
N GLY A 28 7.01 -7.26 -13.50
CA GLY A 28 5.70 -7.83 -13.22
C GLY A 28 5.13 -7.42 -11.86
N LEU A 29 4.09 -8.13 -11.42
CA LEU A 29 3.40 -7.84 -10.17
C LEU A 29 4.15 -8.35 -8.94
N SER A 30 4.15 -7.54 -7.88
CA SER A 30 4.59 -7.95 -6.54
C SER A 30 3.64 -7.41 -5.48
N ILE A 31 3.44 -8.18 -4.43
CA ILE A 31 2.72 -7.75 -3.23
C ILE A 31 3.72 -7.57 -2.09
N ILE A 32 3.64 -6.43 -1.41
CA ILE A 32 4.42 -6.11 -0.22
C ILE A 32 3.46 -6.08 0.98
N ASN A 33 3.71 -6.96 1.94
CA ASN A 33 2.95 -7.05 3.18
C ASN A 33 3.79 -6.50 4.34
N PHE A 34 3.26 -5.53 5.07
CA PHE A 34 3.80 -5.01 6.33
C PHE A 34 2.97 -5.55 7.47
N ARG A 35 3.60 -6.30 8.37
CA ARG A 35 2.92 -6.98 9.46
C ARG A 35 3.63 -6.72 10.79
N ASN A 36 2.79 -6.56 11.82
CA ASN A 36 3.19 -6.59 13.21
C ASN A 36 2.49 -7.80 13.84
N SER A 37 3.23 -8.84 14.23
CA SER A 37 2.64 -10.06 14.79
C SER A 37 1.90 -9.86 16.12
N LYS A 38 2.15 -8.75 16.81
CA LYS A 38 1.47 -8.35 18.04
C LYS A 38 0.21 -7.52 17.79
N TYR A 39 -0.10 -7.16 16.53
CA TYR A 39 -1.34 -6.47 16.22
C TYR A 39 -2.54 -7.36 16.56
N HIS A 40 -3.40 -6.88 17.44
CA HIS A 40 -4.54 -7.64 17.95
C HIS A 40 -5.76 -6.73 18.14
N ALA A 41 -6.96 -7.29 18.07
CA ALA A 41 -8.22 -6.55 18.18
C ALA A 41 -8.35 -5.78 19.52
N GLU A 42 -7.86 -6.37 20.60
CA GLU A 42 -8.01 -5.82 21.96
C GLU A 42 -6.80 -5.00 22.41
N ALA A 43 -5.58 -5.38 22.00
CA ALA A 43 -4.34 -4.73 22.41
C ALA A 43 -3.87 -3.66 21.41
N GLY A 44 -4.50 -3.56 20.24
CA GLY A 44 -4.09 -2.68 19.17
C GLY A 44 -2.72 -3.07 18.61
N GLY A 45 -1.90 -2.07 18.30
CA GLY A 45 -0.61 -2.21 17.62
C GLY A 45 -0.61 -1.53 16.27
N PHE A 46 0.41 -1.82 15.45
CA PHE A 46 0.54 -1.25 14.11
C PHE A 46 -0.33 -2.03 13.12
N ARG A 47 -1.21 -1.31 12.44
CA ARG A 47 -2.16 -1.89 11.48
C ARG A 47 -1.43 -2.54 10.30
N PRO A 48 -1.83 -3.75 9.86
CA PRO A 48 -1.25 -4.38 8.68
C PRO A 48 -1.50 -3.55 7.44
N VAL A 49 -0.52 -3.53 6.54
CA VAL A 49 -0.63 -2.84 5.25
C VAL A 49 -0.23 -3.80 4.15
N GLU A 50 -1.00 -3.80 3.06
CA GLU A 50 -0.65 -4.49 1.83
C GLU A 50 -0.56 -3.49 0.67
N VAL A 51 0.52 -3.58 -0.11
CA VAL A 51 0.72 -2.74 -1.29
C VAL A 51 1.03 -3.66 -2.46
N MET A 52 0.20 -3.63 -3.50
CA MET A 52 0.52 -4.29 -4.75
C MET A 52 1.10 -3.29 -5.73
N ILE A 53 2.25 -3.63 -6.28
CA ILE A 53 2.95 -2.85 -7.29
C ILE A 53 3.12 -3.68 -8.55
N GLU A 54 3.30 -2.98 -9.65
CA GLU A 54 3.75 -3.53 -10.91
C GLU A 54 5.05 -2.83 -11.31
N LYS A 55 6.07 -3.60 -11.66
CA LYS A 55 7.34 -3.07 -12.17
C LYS A 55 7.49 -3.39 -13.66
N SER A 56 7.99 -2.45 -14.44
CA SER A 56 8.39 -2.65 -15.84
C SER A 56 9.62 -1.79 -16.13
N GLY A 57 10.79 -2.42 -16.31
CA GLY A 57 12.07 -1.73 -16.42
C GLY A 57 12.35 -0.80 -15.25
N GLU A 58 12.65 0.46 -15.52
CA GLU A 58 12.89 1.49 -14.49
C GLU A 58 11.60 2.19 -14.03
N SER A 59 10.43 1.65 -14.38
CA SER A 59 9.13 2.21 -14.01
C SER A 59 8.34 1.30 -13.08
N TYR A 60 7.47 1.91 -12.26
CA TYR A 60 6.49 1.19 -11.49
C TYR A 60 5.11 1.87 -11.53
N ALA A 61 4.07 1.07 -11.33
CA ALA A 61 2.72 1.49 -11.05
C ALA A 61 2.26 0.84 -9.74
N ILE A 62 1.40 1.53 -9.02
CA ILE A 62 0.72 1.03 -7.84
C ILE A 62 -0.62 0.47 -8.32
N ILE A 63 -0.93 -0.77 -7.92
CA ILE A 63 -2.24 -1.39 -8.19
C ILE A 63 -3.20 -1.02 -7.07
N TYR A 64 -2.77 -1.20 -5.82
CA TYR A 64 -3.49 -0.73 -4.64
C TYR A 64 -2.57 -0.54 -3.44
N TYR A 65 -3.06 0.24 -2.48
CA TYR A 65 -2.57 0.29 -1.10
C TYR A 65 -3.76 0.06 -0.16
N THR A 66 -3.65 -0.91 0.74
CA THR A 66 -4.71 -1.21 1.70
C THR A 66 -4.15 -1.26 3.11
N GLU A 67 -4.70 -0.47 4.03
CA GLU A 67 -4.50 -0.63 5.47
C GLU A 67 -5.67 -1.44 6.05
N PHE A 68 -5.34 -2.42 6.87
CA PHE A 68 -6.32 -3.29 7.53
C PHE A 68 -6.46 -2.97 9.01
N ARG A 69 -7.66 -3.17 9.54
CA ARG A 69 -7.89 -3.14 10.99
C ARG A 69 -8.91 -4.19 11.43
N TYR A 70 -8.93 -4.46 12.72
CA TYR A 70 -9.99 -5.25 13.33
C TYR A 70 -11.29 -4.44 13.47
N PHE A 71 -12.38 -5.02 13.00
CA PHE A 71 -13.76 -4.56 13.15
C PHE A 71 -14.53 -5.52 14.07
N GLY A 72 -15.37 -5.01 14.95
CA GLY A 72 -16.05 -5.82 15.97
C GLY A 72 -15.32 -5.82 17.31
N GLN A 73 -15.66 -6.78 18.18
CA GLN A 73 -15.16 -6.82 19.56
C GLN A 73 -14.78 -8.25 19.97
N GLY A 74 -13.64 -8.38 20.66
CA GLY A 74 -13.16 -9.63 21.24
C GLY A 74 -13.02 -10.73 20.18
N ILE A 75 -13.56 -11.90 20.48
CA ILE A 75 -13.52 -13.08 19.58
C ILE A 75 -14.30 -12.91 18.27
N TYR A 76 -15.15 -11.89 18.17
CA TYR A 76 -15.91 -11.57 16.95
C TYR A 76 -15.22 -10.50 16.11
N ALA A 77 -13.99 -10.12 16.46
CA ALA A 77 -13.25 -9.13 15.70
C ALA A 77 -12.66 -9.75 14.42
N GLU A 78 -12.98 -9.16 13.27
CA GLU A 78 -12.51 -9.59 11.97
C GLU A 78 -11.60 -8.54 11.34
N LEU A 79 -10.57 -9.00 10.64
CA LEU A 79 -9.67 -8.12 9.92
C LEU A 79 -10.32 -7.69 8.60
N GLY A 80 -10.55 -6.38 8.43
CA GLY A 80 -11.17 -5.80 7.25
C GLY A 80 -10.38 -4.61 6.72
N LYS A 81 -10.77 -4.10 5.55
CA LYS A 81 -10.19 -2.90 4.96
C LYS A 81 -10.60 -1.65 5.75
N SER A 82 -9.63 -0.94 6.30
CA SER A 82 -9.87 0.36 6.97
C SER A 82 -9.77 1.51 5.96
N ASN A 83 -8.72 1.47 5.15
CA ASN A 83 -8.36 2.48 4.17
C ASN A 83 -7.85 1.74 2.93
N ASP A 84 -8.40 2.02 1.76
CA ASP A 84 -8.10 1.29 0.53
C ASP A 84 -8.00 2.26 -0.65
N PHE A 85 -6.80 2.45 -1.19
CA PHE A 85 -6.56 3.24 -2.39
C PHE A 85 -6.45 2.28 -3.57
N ASP A 86 -7.51 2.17 -4.37
CA ASP A 86 -7.50 1.37 -5.60
C ASP A 86 -7.14 2.27 -6.79
N PHE A 87 -5.92 2.08 -7.31
CA PHE A 87 -5.39 2.89 -8.40
C PHE A 87 -5.90 2.43 -9.78
N ARG A 88 -6.59 1.29 -9.86
CA ARG A 88 -7.23 0.85 -11.10
C ARG A 88 -8.55 1.58 -11.31
N GLU A 89 -9.29 1.77 -10.23
CA GLU A 89 -10.59 2.46 -10.23
C GLU A 89 -10.49 3.94 -9.83
N LEU A 90 -9.28 4.43 -9.51
CA LEU A 90 -9.01 5.78 -9.02
C LEU A 90 -9.94 6.19 -7.86
N THR A 91 -10.14 5.26 -6.93
CA THR A 91 -11.08 5.41 -5.82
C THR A 91 -10.37 5.12 -4.50
N TYR A 92 -10.62 5.97 -3.51
CA TYR A 92 -10.20 5.78 -2.13
C TYR A 92 -11.42 5.40 -1.29
N TYR A 93 -11.34 4.31 -0.55
CA TYR A 93 -12.33 3.92 0.45
C TYR A 93 -11.77 4.15 1.86
N ALA A 94 -12.56 4.80 2.71
CA ALA A 94 -12.31 4.88 4.15
C ALA A 94 -13.50 4.31 4.92
N GLU A 95 -13.24 3.56 6.00
CA GLU A 95 -14.25 2.84 6.78
C GLU A 95 -15.47 3.67 7.23
N PHE A 96 -15.28 4.96 7.52
CA PHE A 96 -16.36 5.86 7.98
C PHE A 96 -16.89 6.81 6.91
N ILE A 97 -16.31 6.79 5.72
CA ILE A 97 -16.63 7.72 4.62
C ILE A 97 -17.27 6.97 3.45
N GLY A 98 -16.83 5.74 3.18
CA GLY A 98 -17.14 5.04 1.94
C GLY A 98 -16.18 5.41 0.80
N PRO A 99 -16.48 4.99 -0.43
CA PRO A 99 -15.64 5.26 -1.60
C PRO A 99 -15.79 6.72 -2.07
N VAL A 100 -14.66 7.37 -2.34
CA VAL A 100 -14.54 8.70 -2.92
C VAL A 100 -13.54 8.69 -4.09
N PRO A 101 -13.71 9.51 -5.13
CA PRO A 101 -12.77 9.57 -6.24
C PRO A 101 -11.43 10.16 -5.79
N PHE A 102 -10.35 9.84 -6.52
CA PHE A 102 -9.07 10.50 -6.32
C PHE A 102 -9.12 11.98 -6.73
N ASP A 103 -8.65 12.82 -5.83
CA ASP A 103 -8.36 14.24 -6.03
C ASP A 103 -7.04 14.60 -5.32
N GLU A 104 -6.71 15.89 -5.24
CA GLU A 104 -5.49 16.35 -4.57
C GLU A 104 -5.48 16.01 -3.07
N GLU A 105 -6.61 16.13 -2.36
CA GLU A 105 -6.72 15.84 -0.93
C GLU A 105 -6.51 14.35 -0.62
N VAL A 106 -7.11 13.48 -1.44
CA VAL A 106 -6.86 12.03 -1.37
C VAL A 106 -5.39 11.72 -1.65
N GLY A 107 -4.75 12.47 -2.55
CA GLY A 107 -3.32 12.37 -2.84
C GLY A 107 -2.42 12.71 -1.65
N GLU A 108 -2.73 13.79 -0.93
CA GLU A 108 -2.03 14.16 0.30
C GLU A 108 -2.18 13.06 1.36
N MET A 109 -3.39 12.53 1.52
CA MET A 109 -3.67 11.44 2.44
C MET A 109 -2.93 10.17 2.05
N PHE A 110 -2.91 9.79 0.78
CA PHE A 110 -2.13 8.65 0.29
C PHE A 110 -0.64 8.79 0.66
N ASN A 111 -0.05 9.96 0.39
CA ASN A 111 1.35 10.21 0.70
C ASN A 111 1.65 10.19 2.21
N LEU A 112 0.71 10.65 3.04
CA LEU A 112 0.81 10.57 4.50
C LEU A 112 0.78 9.11 4.97
N PHE A 113 -0.16 8.29 4.48
CA PHE A 113 -0.25 6.87 4.81
C PHE A 113 1.03 6.12 4.43
N VAL A 114 1.51 6.32 3.21
CA VAL A 114 2.78 5.73 2.75
C VAL A 114 3.95 6.18 3.62
N SER A 115 4.06 7.49 3.89
CA SER A 115 5.16 8.02 4.71
C SER A 115 5.16 7.46 6.12
N ASN A 116 3.98 7.32 6.74
CA ASN A 116 3.84 6.71 8.07
C ASN A 116 4.24 5.24 8.04
N THR A 117 3.71 4.45 7.09
CA THR A 117 4.04 3.03 6.95
C THR A 117 5.54 2.80 6.77
N LEU A 118 6.19 3.58 5.90
CA LEU A 118 7.64 3.46 5.69
C LEU A 118 8.43 3.88 6.94
N SER A 119 8.01 4.93 7.64
CA SER A 119 8.66 5.36 8.89
C SER A 119 8.51 4.30 9.99
N TYR A 120 7.34 3.68 10.12
CA TYR A 120 7.11 2.59 11.09
C TYR A 120 7.93 1.35 10.73
N ALA A 121 8.12 1.05 9.45
CA ALA A 121 9.02 0.00 9.00
C ALA A 121 10.48 0.29 9.39
N GLU A 122 10.96 1.53 9.16
CA GLU A 122 12.31 1.95 9.56
C GLU A 122 12.53 1.90 11.07
N MET A 123 11.50 2.19 11.86
CA MET A 123 11.52 2.12 13.33
C MET A 123 11.41 0.69 13.87
N GLY A 124 11.26 -0.33 13.01
CA GLY A 124 11.10 -1.73 13.44
C GLY A 124 9.75 -2.04 14.08
N CYS A 125 8.72 -1.23 13.81
CA CYS A 125 7.37 -1.44 14.31
C CYS A 125 6.62 -2.57 13.60
N PHE A 126 7.07 -2.92 12.39
CA PHE A 126 6.68 -4.13 11.68
C PHE A 126 7.78 -5.18 11.86
N ASP A 127 7.43 -6.34 12.38
CA ASP A 127 8.38 -7.45 12.57
C ASP A 127 8.51 -8.32 11.32
N GLU A 128 7.59 -8.18 10.36
CA GLU A 128 7.65 -8.85 9.07
C GLU A 128 7.32 -7.86 7.95
N ILE A 129 8.23 -7.74 6.97
CA ILE A 129 7.99 -7.08 5.69
C ILE A 129 8.26 -8.09 4.60
N LYS A 130 7.20 -8.63 4.00
CA LYS A 130 7.27 -9.73 3.04
C LYS A 130 6.97 -9.25 1.63
N VAL A 131 7.88 -9.52 0.70
CA VAL A 131 7.69 -9.29 -0.75
C VAL A 131 7.34 -10.63 -1.41
N SER A 132 6.20 -10.68 -2.10
CA SER A 132 5.75 -11.85 -2.86
C SER A 132 5.65 -11.50 -4.34
N TYR A 133 6.46 -12.12 -5.18
CA TYR A 133 6.42 -11.93 -6.64
C TYR A 133 5.34 -12.80 -7.27
N LEU A 134 4.50 -12.22 -8.13
CA LEU A 134 3.39 -12.89 -8.80
C LEU A 134 3.60 -13.01 -10.32
N GLY A 135 4.46 -12.18 -10.92
CA GLY A 135 4.59 -12.06 -12.37
C GLY A 135 3.35 -11.44 -13.02
N GLY A 136 3.31 -11.40 -14.35
CA GLY A 136 2.23 -10.76 -15.10
C GLY A 136 2.22 -9.23 -15.00
N HIS A 137 1.34 -8.60 -15.77
CA HIS A 137 1.26 -7.15 -15.94
C HIS A 137 -0.21 -6.70 -16.00
N ILE A 138 -0.53 -5.51 -15.48
CA ILE A 138 -1.90 -4.97 -15.39
C ILE A 138 -1.97 -3.57 -16.01
N LEU A 139 -1.23 -2.61 -15.44
CA LEU A 139 -1.22 -1.19 -15.80
C LEU A 139 -0.03 -0.83 -16.69
N LEU A 140 1.14 -1.42 -16.43
CA LEU A 140 2.35 -1.24 -17.22
C LEU A 140 2.54 -2.45 -18.14
N GLY A 141 1.85 -2.47 -19.27
CA GLY A 141 1.98 -3.56 -20.26
C GLY A 141 3.44 -3.88 -20.61
N ASN A 142 3.69 -5.07 -21.16
CA ASN A 142 5.00 -5.48 -21.63
C ASN A 142 5.51 -4.44 -22.65
N ASN A 143 6.54 -3.66 -22.30
CA ASN A 143 7.23 -2.82 -23.27
C ASN A 143 8.00 -3.70 -24.26
#